data_AF-A0A957P1F7-F1
#
_entry.id   AF-A0A957P1F7-F1
#
_cell.length_a   1.000
_cell.length_b   1.000
_cell.length_c   1.000
_cell.angle_alpha   90.00
_cell.angle_beta   90.00
_cell.angle_gamma   90.00
#
_symmetry.space_group_name_H-M   'P 1'
#
loop_
_entity.id
_entity.type
_entity.pdbx_description
1 polymer ?
#
loop_
_entity_poly.entity_id
_entity_poly.type
_entity_poly.pdbx_seq_one_letter_code
_entity_poly.pdbx_strand_id
1 'polypeptide(L)'
;MQAPKIDPRTYQDIVAETETLAHEFSGWQPQADGVPDAGQALIRIFGRFTDLIIQRLNRVPEKNFLAFLNLIGTEPLPPQPARVPLTFRLADNAPVDAVVPVGAQAAAPPAAGEEDEVIFETEQELLVTRSQIVAAYVYEPATDRYSDCMPQVQGQSDTPFTIFAGTQPVDHELYLACDPLLLDAAGRTVRINLYSPEQWQWERWPIQWAYWREDGWQPLTVTSQYVTAPGQWQVTI
;
A
#
# COMPACT_ATOMS: atom_id res chain seq x y z
N MET A 1 -29.52 1.81 -6.25
CA MET A 1 -30.81 1.26 -6.74
C MET A 1 -31.69 2.44 -7.12
N GLN A 2 -32.28 2.44 -8.31
CA GLN A 2 -33.17 3.49 -8.76
C GLN A 2 -34.57 3.28 -8.14
N ALA A 3 -35.20 4.35 -7.64
CA ALA A 3 -36.53 4.24 -7.06
C ALA A 3 -37.56 3.82 -8.15
N PRO A 4 -38.51 2.93 -7.82
CA PRO A 4 -39.56 2.55 -8.77
C PRO A 4 -40.42 3.76 -9.12
N LYS A 5 -40.84 3.84 -10.38
CA LYS A 5 -41.79 4.88 -10.83
C LYS A 5 -43.16 4.62 -10.20
N ILE A 6 -43.78 5.67 -9.68
CA ILE A 6 -45.16 5.67 -9.19
C ILE A 6 -46.14 5.56 -10.36
N ASP A 7 -45.88 6.28 -11.45
CA ASP A 7 -46.66 6.21 -12.68
C ASP A 7 -45.71 5.93 -13.87
N PRO A 8 -45.84 4.78 -14.55
CA PRO A 8 -44.97 4.40 -15.64
C PRO A 8 -45.36 5.03 -16.99
N ARG A 9 -46.54 5.68 -17.10
CA ARG A 9 -47.05 6.20 -18.37
C ARG A 9 -46.11 7.23 -18.98
N THR A 10 -45.93 7.13 -20.29
CA THR A 10 -45.19 8.10 -21.10
C THR A 10 -46.14 9.15 -21.68
N TYR A 11 -45.57 10.24 -22.20
CA TYR A 11 -46.33 11.23 -22.96
C TYR A 11 -47.20 10.61 -24.08
N GLN A 12 -46.68 9.62 -24.79
CA GLN A 12 -47.40 8.96 -25.88
C GLN A 12 -48.60 8.17 -25.36
N ASP A 13 -48.42 7.46 -24.24
CA ASP A 13 -49.51 6.70 -23.59
C ASP A 13 -50.65 7.64 -23.16
N ILE A 14 -50.30 8.82 -22.60
CA ILE A 14 -51.28 9.82 -22.17
C ILE A 14 -52.04 10.38 -23.38
N VAL A 15 -51.35 10.72 -24.47
CA VAL A 15 -51.99 11.24 -25.68
C VAL A 15 -52.95 10.20 -26.26
N ALA A 16 -52.51 8.94 -26.41
CA ALA A 16 -53.34 7.87 -26.96
C ALA A 16 -54.57 7.56 -26.07
N GLU A 17 -54.39 7.53 -24.75
CA GLU A 17 -55.48 7.33 -23.78
C GLU A 17 -56.47 8.50 -23.87
N THR A 18 -55.98 9.73 -23.92
CA THR A 18 -56.82 10.94 -24.00
C THR A 18 -57.57 11.01 -25.33
N GLU A 19 -56.94 10.65 -26.46
CA GLU A 19 -57.62 10.56 -27.77
C GLU A 19 -58.75 9.55 -27.72
N THR A 20 -58.50 8.36 -27.17
CA THR A 20 -59.52 7.31 -27.00
C THR A 20 -60.72 7.81 -26.18
N LEU A 21 -60.46 8.46 -25.05
CA LEU A 21 -61.52 9.02 -24.19
C LEU A 21 -62.26 10.18 -24.87
N ALA A 22 -61.56 11.05 -25.61
CA ALA A 22 -62.18 12.16 -26.33
C ALA A 22 -63.16 11.64 -27.39
N HIS A 23 -62.79 10.59 -28.12
CA HIS A 23 -63.66 9.93 -29.09
C HIS A 23 -64.94 9.37 -28.45
N GLU A 24 -64.81 8.72 -27.30
CA GLU A 24 -65.93 8.06 -26.62
C GLU A 24 -66.89 9.06 -25.97
N PHE A 25 -66.37 10.13 -25.36
CA PHE A 25 -67.16 10.97 -24.45
C PHE A 25 -67.46 12.39 -24.95
N SER A 26 -66.78 12.90 -25.99
CA SER A 26 -66.95 14.31 -26.43
C SER A 26 -67.58 14.48 -27.81
N GLY A 27 -67.75 13.40 -28.58
CA GLY A 27 -68.21 13.45 -29.96
C GLY A 27 -67.20 14.03 -30.96
N TRP A 28 -65.99 14.39 -30.50
CA TRP A 28 -64.89 14.81 -31.36
C TRP A 28 -64.38 13.64 -32.20
N GLN A 29 -64.07 13.91 -33.47
CA GLN A 29 -63.41 12.98 -34.38
C GLN A 29 -62.30 13.72 -35.16
N PRO A 30 -61.07 13.19 -35.21
CA PRO A 30 -59.99 13.75 -35.98
C PRO A 30 -60.30 13.67 -37.47
N GLN A 31 -59.81 14.65 -38.23
CA GLN A 31 -59.95 14.66 -39.67
C GLN A 31 -59.13 13.53 -40.31
N ALA A 32 -59.71 12.89 -41.33
CA ALA A 32 -59.12 11.74 -42.01
C ALA A 32 -57.98 12.09 -42.99
N ASP A 33 -57.72 13.38 -43.21
CA ASP A 33 -56.70 13.90 -44.13
C ASP A 33 -55.29 13.94 -43.52
N GLY A 34 -55.15 13.60 -42.24
CA GLY A 34 -53.87 13.55 -41.52
C GLY A 34 -53.33 14.92 -41.10
N VAL A 35 -54.10 15.99 -41.28
CA VAL A 35 -53.74 17.33 -40.79
C VAL A 35 -54.12 17.44 -39.31
N PRO A 36 -53.19 17.82 -38.41
CA PRO A 36 -53.51 17.99 -36.99
C PRO A 36 -54.56 19.09 -36.79
N ASP A 37 -55.67 18.74 -36.15
CA ASP A 37 -56.74 19.68 -35.81
C ASP A 37 -56.53 20.33 -34.43
N ALA A 38 -57.38 21.30 -34.09
CA ALA A 38 -57.30 21.98 -32.80
C ALA A 38 -57.54 21.04 -31.61
N GLY A 39 -58.33 19.96 -31.79
CA GLY A 39 -58.56 18.93 -30.78
C GLY A 39 -57.28 18.16 -30.45
N GLN A 40 -56.59 17.65 -31.48
CA GLN A 40 -55.28 17.00 -31.33
C GLN A 40 -54.25 17.94 -30.69
N ALA A 41 -54.25 19.22 -31.05
CA ALA A 41 -53.34 20.20 -30.44
C ALA A 41 -53.60 20.34 -28.93
N LEU A 42 -54.86 20.46 -28.51
CA LEU A 42 -55.23 20.53 -27.09
C LEU A 42 -54.88 19.26 -26.33
N ILE A 43 -55.14 18.08 -26.92
CA ILE A 43 -54.79 16.79 -26.32
C ILE A 43 -53.28 16.67 -26.12
N ARG A 44 -52.47 17.09 -27.10
CA ARG A 44 -51.00 17.09 -26.98
C ARG A 44 -50.52 18.07 -25.91
N ILE A 45 -51.13 19.25 -25.79
CA ILE A 45 -50.83 20.21 -24.71
C ILE A 45 -51.17 19.60 -23.35
N PHE A 46 -52.34 19.00 -23.22
CA PHE A 46 -52.76 18.29 -22.01
C PHE A 46 -51.79 17.15 -21.67
N GLY A 47 -51.46 16.31 -22.65
CA GLY A 47 -50.49 15.23 -22.50
C GLY A 47 -49.15 15.72 -22.02
N ARG A 48 -48.70 16.90 -22.50
CA ARG A 48 -47.45 17.51 -22.04
C ARG A 48 -47.54 17.98 -20.59
N PHE A 49 -48.64 18.58 -20.17
CA PHE A 49 -48.81 18.97 -18.76
C PHE A 49 -48.88 17.76 -17.83
N THR A 50 -49.60 16.72 -18.21
CA THR A 50 -49.70 15.48 -17.43
C THR A 50 -48.35 14.76 -17.34
N ASP A 51 -47.58 14.70 -18.44
CA ASP A 51 -46.21 14.18 -18.46
C ASP A 51 -45.30 14.92 -17.45
N LEU A 52 -45.37 16.26 -17.40
CA LEU A 52 -44.61 17.05 -16.41
C LEU A 52 -45.04 16.75 -14.96
N ILE A 53 -46.33 16.50 -14.71
CA ILE A 53 -46.83 16.10 -13.38
C ILE A 53 -46.30 14.71 -13.01
N ILE A 54 -46.38 13.73 -13.92
CA ILE A 54 -45.87 12.37 -13.72
C ILE A 54 -44.37 12.39 -13.45
N GLN A 55 -43.60 13.21 -14.17
CA GLN A 55 -42.16 13.38 -13.93
C GLN A 55 -41.87 13.86 -12.51
N ARG A 56 -42.68 14.78 -11.95
CA ARG A 56 -42.53 15.24 -10.56
C ARG A 56 -43.01 14.20 -9.55
N LEU A 57 -44.11 13.52 -9.84
CA LEU A 57 -44.64 12.45 -8.98
C LEU A 57 -43.62 11.33 -8.83
N ASN A 58 -42.95 10.95 -9.92
CA ASN A 58 -41.90 9.93 -9.91
C ASN A 58 -40.63 10.33 -9.13
N ARG A 59 -40.48 11.59 -8.69
CA ARG A 59 -39.41 12.04 -7.76
C ARG A 59 -39.81 11.99 -6.28
N VAL A 60 -41.08 11.76 -5.97
CA VAL A 60 -41.57 11.69 -4.58
C VAL A 60 -40.90 10.59 -3.75
N PRO A 61 -40.65 9.37 -4.28
CA PRO A 61 -39.98 8.33 -3.50
C PRO A 61 -38.59 8.74 -3.02
N GLU A 62 -37.80 9.40 -3.88
CA GLU A 62 -36.46 9.91 -3.55
C GLU A 62 -36.55 11.01 -2.47
N LYS A 63 -37.49 11.94 -2.61
CA LYS A 63 -37.74 12.97 -1.59
C LYS A 63 -38.14 12.38 -0.24
N ASN A 64 -39.01 11.36 -0.23
CA ASN A 64 -39.45 10.69 0.99
C ASN A 64 -38.31 9.91 1.64
N PHE A 65 -37.43 9.28 0.84
CA PHE A 65 -36.24 8.62 1.34
C PHE A 65 -35.30 9.61 2.05
N LEU A 66 -35.01 10.76 1.44
CA LEU A 66 -34.22 11.81 2.08
C LEU A 66 -34.89 12.35 3.35
N ALA A 67 -36.21 12.54 3.34
CA ALA A 67 -36.96 12.95 4.53
C ALA A 67 -36.90 11.92 5.66
N PHE A 68 -36.94 10.62 5.34
CA PHE A 68 -36.75 9.54 6.30
C PHE A 68 -35.33 9.55 6.88
N LEU A 69 -34.30 9.71 6.04
CA LEU A 69 -32.91 9.83 6.51
C LEU A 69 -32.73 11.01 7.47
N ASN A 70 -33.32 12.16 7.15
CA ASN A 70 -33.31 13.33 8.02
C ASN A 70 -34.06 13.08 9.34
N LEU A 71 -35.20 12.36 9.29
CA LEU A 71 -36.01 12.05 10.47
C LEU A 71 -35.26 11.16 11.48
N ILE A 72 -34.48 10.18 10.99
CA ILE A 72 -33.67 9.31 11.85
C ILE A 72 -32.33 9.96 12.26
N GLY A 73 -32.11 11.23 11.90
CA GLY A 73 -30.91 11.99 12.26
C GLY A 73 -29.66 11.58 11.49
N THR A 74 -29.81 11.01 10.29
CA THR A 74 -28.66 10.72 9.43
C THR A 74 -28.24 11.98 8.70
N GLU A 75 -26.99 12.39 8.90
CA GLU A 75 -26.36 13.47 8.16
C GLU A 75 -25.23 12.90 7.29
N PRO A 76 -24.98 13.46 6.09
CA PRO A 76 -23.77 13.14 5.35
C PRO A 76 -22.55 13.43 6.20
N LEU A 77 -21.56 12.52 6.17
CA LEU A 77 -20.30 12.77 6.85
C LEU A 77 -19.65 14.03 6.26
N PRO A 78 -19.21 14.98 7.11
CA PRO A 78 -18.49 16.14 6.61
C PRO A 78 -17.17 15.71 5.95
N PRO A 79 -16.63 16.53 5.04
CA PRO A 79 -15.30 16.28 4.50
C PRO A 79 -14.29 16.22 5.66
N GLN A 80 -13.43 15.20 5.65
CA GLN A 80 -12.39 15.02 6.65
C GLN A 80 -11.04 15.49 6.10
N PRO A 81 -10.23 16.20 6.91
CA PRO A 81 -8.90 16.63 6.48
C PRO A 81 -8.01 15.42 6.19
N ALA A 82 -7.22 15.51 5.13
CA ALA A 82 -6.20 14.50 4.84
C ALA A 82 -5.05 14.58 5.84
N ARG A 83 -4.46 13.42 6.16
CA ARG A 83 -3.28 13.32 7.03
C ARG A 83 -2.18 12.59 6.27
N VAL A 84 -0.96 13.12 6.31
CA VAL A 84 0.19 12.57 5.61
C VAL A 84 1.40 12.54 6.54
N PRO A 85 2.20 11.44 6.57
CA PRO A 85 3.46 11.45 7.30
C PRO A 85 4.48 12.33 6.58
N LEU A 86 5.18 13.18 7.35
CA LEU A 86 6.29 14.00 6.86
C LEU A 86 7.57 13.65 7.64
N THR A 87 8.70 13.65 6.93
CA THR A 87 10.01 13.43 7.53
C THR A 87 10.79 14.75 7.54
N PHE A 88 11.10 15.26 8.72
CA PHE A 88 11.99 16.40 8.90
C PHE A 88 13.42 15.92 9.09
N ARG A 89 14.36 16.52 8.36
CA ARG A 89 15.80 16.26 8.52
C ARG A 89 16.49 17.57 8.88
N LEU A 90 17.41 17.50 9.84
CA LEU A 90 18.32 18.62 10.10
C LEU A 90 19.21 18.85 8.88
N ALA A 91 19.56 20.11 8.65
CA ALA A 91 20.62 20.44 7.70
C ALA A 91 21.95 19.80 8.14
N ASP A 92 22.81 19.50 7.17
CA ASP A 92 24.12 18.91 7.43
C ASP A 92 24.92 19.77 8.41
N ASN A 93 25.55 19.12 9.39
CA ASN A 93 26.33 19.77 10.46
C ASN A 93 25.54 20.76 11.34
N ALA A 94 24.22 20.61 11.48
CA ALA A 94 23.44 21.39 12.44
C ALA A 94 24.06 21.28 13.85
N PRO A 95 24.40 22.41 14.51
CA PRO A 95 25.12 22.39 15.78
C PRO A 95 24.24 21.94 16.96
N VAL A 96 22.92 22.05 16.82
CA VAL A 96 21.92 21.77 17.85
C VAL A 96 20.74 20.99 17.26
N ASP A 97 20.00 20.29 18.13
CA ASP A 97 18.71 19.71 17.77
C ASP A 97 17.68 20.83 17.50
N ALA A 98 16.67 20.57 16.69
CA ALA A 98 15.66 21.57 16.31
C ALA A 98 14.25 21.10 16.68
N VAL A 99 13.40 22.05 17.08
CA VAL A 99 11.99 21.78 17.36
C VAL A 99 11.15 22.25 16.18
N VAL A 100 10.31 21.36 15.67
CA VAL A 100 9.23 21.70 14.73
C VAL A 100 7.96 21.87 15.56
N PRO A 101 7.44 23.10 15.71
CA PRO A 101 6.25 23.35 16.53
C PRO A 101 5.00 22.72 15.91
N VAL A 102 3.94 22.59 16.71
CA VAL A 102 2.58 22.38 16.19
C VAL A 102 2.18 23.54 15.27
N GLY A 103 1.49 23.25 14.18
CA GLY A 103 1.09 24.25 13.19
C GLY A 103 2.20 24.65 12.20
N ALA A 104 3.33 23.95 12.18
CA ALA A 104 4.35 24.17 11.16
C ALA A 104 3.79 23.78 9.78
N GLN A 105 3.91 24.69 8.81
CA GLN A 105 3.28 24.56 7.50
C GLN A 105 4.18 23.86 6.48
N ALA A 106 3.59 22.97 5.69
CA ALA A 106 4.21 22.33 4.54
C ALA A 106 3.26 22.39 3.34
N ALA A 107 3.77 22.87 2.20
CA ALA A 107 2.99 22.98 0.97
C ALA A 107 3.13 21.71 0.12
N ALA A 108 2.00 21.21 -0.36
CA ALA A 108 1.92 20.22 -1.42
C ALA A 108 1.58 20.92 -2.75
N PRO A 109 2.10 20.44 -3.89
CA PRO A 109 1.79 21.00 -5.19
C PRO A 109 0.28 20.93 -5.47
N PRO A 110 -0.27 21.85 -6.29
CA PRO A 110 -1.69 21.86 -6.63
C PRO A 110 -2.15 20.53 -7.22
N ALA A 111 -3.38 20.13 -6.89
CA ALA A 111 -3.99 18.96 -7.51
C ALA A 111 -4.24 19.20 -9.01
N ALA A 112 -4.45 18.12 -9.77
CA ALA A 112 -4.72 18.24 -11.20
C ALA A 112 -5.99 19.05 -11.47
N GLY A 113 -5.83 20.24 -12.06
CA GLY A 113 -6.94 21.16 -12.36
C GLY A 113 -7.13 22.28 -11.33
N GLU A 114 -6.25 22.38 -10.34
CA GLU A 114 -6.22 23.45 -9.34
C GLU A 114 -4.97 24.34 -9.54
N GLU A 115 -5.08 25.62 -9.18
CA GLU A 115 -3.98 26.59 -9.29
C GLU A 115 -3.27 26.83 -7.95
N ASP A 116 -3.98 26.62 -6.84
CA ASP A 116 -3.48 26.92 -5.49
C ASP A 116 -2.79 25.70 -4.85
N GLU A 117 -1.73 25.97 -4.09
CA GLU A 117 -1.04 24.95 -3.30
C GLU A 117 -1.90 24.51 -2.10
N VAL A 118 -1.78 23.24 -1.73
CA VAL A 118 -2.46 22.69 -0.55
C VAL A 118 -1.52 22.77 0.64
N ILE A 119 -1.89 23.55 1.65
CA ILE A 119 -1.10 23.70 2.88
C ILE A 119 -1.52 22.67 3.93
N PHE A 120 -0.56 21.90 4.41
CA PHE A 120 -0.69 21.03 5.57
C PHE A 120 -0.01 21.66 6.79
N GLU A 121 -0.48 21.29 7.98
CA GLU A 121 0.08 21.72 9.25
C GLU A 121 0.43 20.51 10.12
N THR A 122 1.52 20.62 10.89
CA THR A 122 1.87 19.61 11.89
C THR A 122 0.85 19.59 13.03
N GLU A 123 0.32 18.42 13.35
CA GLU A 123 -0.65 18.26 14.44
C GLU A 123 -0.02 18.27 15.83
N GLN A 124 1.29 17.99 15.90
CA GLN A 124 2.04 17.84 17.13
C GLN A 124 3.43 18.44 16.97
N GLU A 125 3.99 18.90 18.08
CA GLU A 125 5.39 19.29 18.15
C GLU A 125 6.30 18.06 17.99
N LEU A 126 7.40 18.22 17.26
CA LEU A 126 8.41 17.18 17.02
C LEU A 126 9.81 17.73 17.31
N LEU A 127 10.59 17.02 18.12
CA LEU A 127 12.02 17.26 18.26
C LEU A 127 12.80 16.51 17.17
N VAL A 128 13.45 17.25 16.28
CA VAL A 128 14.34 16.71 15.26
C VAL A 128 15.76 16.65 15.84
N THR A 129 16.18 15.44 16.19
CA THR A 129 17.50 15.21 16.81
C THR A 129 18.60 15.05 15.78
N ARG A 130 19.84 15.29 16.18
CA ARG A 130 21.05 14.98 15.38
C ARG A 130 21.36 13.49 15.28
N SER A 131 20.71 12.64 16.08
CA SER A 131 20.90 11.19 16.04
C SER A 131 20.43 10.64 14.70
N GLN A 132 21.31 9.88 14.04
CA GLN A 132 20.99 9.20 12.79
C GLN A 132 20.97 7.70 13.02
N ILE A 133 20.04 7.01 12.35
CA ILE A 133 20.08 5.56 12.28
C ILE A 133 21.29 5.19 11.41
N VAL A 134 22.28 4.56 12.04
CA VAL A 134 23.54 4.15 11.40
C VAL A 134 23.48 2.73 10.84
N ALA A 135 22.59 1.91 11.37
CA ALA A 135 22.41 0.53 11.00
C ALA A 135 20.99 0.06 11.32
N ALA A 136 20.41 -0.75 10.43
CA ALA A 136 19.15 -1.44 10.67
C ALA A 136 19.24 -2.84 10.05
N TYR A 137 19.22 -3.87 10.89
CA TYR A 137 19.34 -5.26 10.46
C TYR A 137 18.17 -6.08 10.97
N VAL A 138 17.73 -7.03 10.16
CA VAL A 138 16.84 -8.12 10.58
C VAL A 138 17.71 -9.36 10.72
N TYR A 139 17.59 -10.06 11.85
CA TYR A 139 18.24 -11.34 12.10
C TYR A 139 17.19 -12.40 12.39
N GLU A 140 17.28 -13.53 11.69
CA GLU A 140 16.40 -14.69 11.81
C GLU A 140 17.21 -15.89 12.33
N PRO A 141 17.21 -16.14 13.66
CA PRO A 141 18.08 -17.14 14.27
C PRO A 141 17.78 -18.57 13.83
N ALA A 142 16.53 -18.89 13.51
CA ALA A 142 16.09 -20.25 13.20
C ALA A 142 16.67 -20.78 11.88
N THR A 143 16.93 -19.89 10.92
CA THR A 143 17.49 -20.23 9.61
C THR A 143 18.86 -19.61 9.39
N ASP A 144 19.38 -18.92 10.40
CA ASP A 144 20.67 -18.23 10.41
C ASP A 144 20.84 -17.26 9.24
N ARG A 145 19.83 -16.40 9.08
CA ARG A 145 19.76 -15.41 8.00
C ARG A 145 19.70 -14.00 8.55
N TYR A 146 20.17 -13.05 7.76
CA TYR A 146 20.01 -11.64 8.03
C TYR A 146 19.61 -10.85 6.77
N SER A 147 19.23 -9.59 6.99
CA SER A 147 19.02 -8.59 5.93
C SER A 147 19.53 -7.25 6.43
N ASP A 148 20.29 -6.54 5.59
CA ASP A 148 20.49 -5.09 5.75
C ASP A 148 19.25 -4.35 5.27
N CYS A 149 18.61 -3.61 6.17
CA CYS A 149 17.40 -2.83 5.92
C CYS A 149 17.66 -1.32 5.97
N MET A 150 18.92 -0.91 6.09
CA MET A 150 19.32 0.50 6.13
C MET A 150 18.84 1.29 4.90
N PRO A 151 18.92 0.77 3.66
CA PRO A 151 18.44 1.50 2.48
C PRO A 151 16.94 1.83 2.54
N GLN A 152 16.12 0.91 3.04
CA GLN A 152 14.68 1.10 3.23
C GLN A 152 14.39 2.06 4.38
N VAL A 153 15.09 1.92 5.52
CA VAL A 153 14.91 2.79 6.69
C VAL A 153 15.31 4.23 6.40
N GLN A 154 16.31 4.47 5.55
CA GLN A 154 16.69 5.81 5.10
C GLN A 154 15.79 6.37 3.98
N GLY A 155 14.83 5.59 3.47
CA GLY A 155 13.97 5.98 2.35
C GLY A 155 14.70 6.06 1.01
N GLN A 156 15.86 5.42 0.87
CA GLN A 156 16.58 5.31 -0.41
C GLN A 156 15.92 4.30 -1.35
N SER A 157 15.21 3.33 -0.79
CA SER A 157 14.42 2.34 -1.51
C SER A 157 12.97 2.40 -1.04
N ASP A 158 12.05 2.65 -1.97
CA ASP A 158 10.60 2.68 -1.71
C ASP A 158 9.99 1.27 -1.78
N THR A 159 10.65 0.31 -1.12
CA THR A 159 10.19 -1.08 -1.07
C THR A 159 10.05 -1.53 0.38
N PRO A 160 8.96 -2.23 0.71
CA PRO A 160 8.81 -2.80 2.03
C PRO A 160 9.86 -3.89 2.26
N PHE A 161 10.23 -4.11 3.53
CA PHE A 161 11.08 -5.21 3.96
C PHE A 161 10.40 -6.02 5.07
N THR A 162 10.76 -7.28 5.19
CA THR A 162 10.24 -8.19 6.21
C THR A 162 11.00 -8.04 7.52
N ILE A 163 10.30 -7.67 8.59
CA ILE A 163 10.93 -7.37 9.90
C ILE A 163 11.37 -8.61 10.70
N PHE A 164 11.06 -9.82 10.25
CA PHE A 164 11.41 -11.09 10.92
C PHE A 164 11.87 -12.20 9.97
N ALA A 165 12.24 -11.86 8.74
CA ALA A 165 12.72 -12.84 7.77
C ALA A 165 14.00 -12.32 7.09
N GLY A 166 15.08 -13.08 7.24
CA GLY A 166 16.37 -12.76 6.64
C GLY A 166 16.43 -13.19 5.17
N THR A 167 17.03 -12.39 4.32
CA THR A 167 17.11 -12.66 2.88
C THR A 167 18.42 -13.33 2.48
N GLN A 168 19.46 -13.23 3.33
CA GLN A 168 20.79 -13.75 3.07
C GLN A 168 21.27 -14.59 4.26
N PRO A 169 22.08 -15.64 4.06
CA PRO A 169 22.73 -16.33 5.18
C PRO A 169 23.69 -15.39 5.92
N VAL A 170 23.89 -15.62 7.22
CA VAL A 170 24.93 -14.94 7.99
C VAL A 170 26.29 -15.58 7.70
N ASP A 171 27.29 -14.74 7.43
CA ASP A 171 28.67 -15.19 7.31
C ASP A 171 29.26 -15.40 8.72
N HIS A 172 29.88 -16.57 8.93
CA HIS A 172 30.53 -16.92 10.20
C HIS A 172 32.02 -17.15 9.99
N GLU A 173 32.83 -16.60 10.88
CA GLU A 173 34.29 -16.68 10.83
C GLU A 173 34.84 -17.29 12.12
N LEU A 174 35.74 -18.26 11.98
CA LEU A 174 36.47 -18.87 13.10
C LEU A 174 37.97 -18.59 12.94
N TYR A 175 38.51 -17.77 13.84
CA TYR A 175 39.93 -17.47 13.88
C TYR A 175 40.66 -18.42 14.82
N LEU A 176 41.69 -19.10 14.30
CA LEU A 176 42.56 -20.00 15.08
C LEU A 176 43.96 -19.43 15.13
N ALA A 177 44.48 -19.19 16.33
CA ALA A 177 45.83 -18.70 16.56
C ALA A 177 46.54 -19.59 17.58
N CYS A 178 47.75 -20.04 17.24
CA CYS A 178 48.64 -20.77 18.13
C CYS A 178 50.07 -20.66 17.62
N ASP A 179 50.76 -19.59 18.04
CA ASP A 179 52.10 -19.25 17.55
C ASP A 179 53.10 -20.42 17.57
N PRO A 180 53.21 -21.24 18.64
CA PRO A 180 54.17 -22.35 18.68
C PRO A 180 53.85 -23.51 17.72
N LEU A 181 52.62 -23.56 17.18
CA LEU A 181 52.15 -24.60 16.26
C LEU A 181 52.02 -24.10 14.83
N LEU A 182 51.57 -22.86 14.63
CA LEU A 182 51.19 -22.29 13.34
C LEU A 182 52.26 -21.37 12.72
N LEU A 183 53.24 -20.90 13.49
CA LEU A 183 54.35 -20.08 13.00
C LEU A 183 55.66 -20.87 12.85
N ASP A 184 55.65 -22.19 13.05
CA ASP A 184 56.84 -23.02 12.90
C ASP A 184 57.18 -23.28 11.42
N ALA A 185 58.40 -22.92 11.01
CA ALA A 185 58.92 -23.07 9.65
C ALA A 185 59.17 -24.54 9.25
N ALA A 186 59.14 -25.48 10.19
CA ALA A 186 59.43 -26.90 9.96
C ALA A 186 58.31 -27.68 9.22
N GLY A 187 57.19 -27.05 8.85
CA GLY A 187 56.10 -27.69 8.12
C GLY A 187 55.39 -28.76 8.95
N ARG A 188 54.57 -28.33 9.90
CA ARG A 188 53.77 -29.24 10.73
C ARG A 188 52.41 -29.47 10.11
N THR A 189 51.95 -30.72 10.19
CA THR A 189 50.56 -31.06 9.89
C THR A 189 49.70 -30.77 11.11
N VAL A 190 48.71 -29.88 10.98
CA VAL A 190 47.76 -29.57 12.04
C VAL A 190 46.42 -30.22 11.71
N ARG A 191 45.84 -30.89 12.72
CA ARG A 191 44.56 -31.57 12.60
C ARG A 191 43.53 -30.89 13.48
N ILE A 192 42.46 -30.43 12.85
CA ILE A 192 41.32 -29.79 13.50
C ILE A 192 40.15 -30.76 13.43
N ASN A 193 39.60 -31.11 14.61
CA ASN A 193 38.40 -31.94 14.71
C ASN A 193 37.23 -31.06 15.13
N LEU A 194 36.28 -30.86 14.21
CA LEU A 194 35.04 -30.14 14.49
C LEU A 194 33.91 -31.13 14.77
N TYR A 195 33.05 -30.77 15.73
CA TYR A 195 31.92 -31.59 16.18
C TYR A 195 30.64 -30.78 15.94
N SER A 196 29.67 -31.37 15.21
CA SER A 196 28.29 -30.86 15.16
C SER A 196 27.32 -31.99 15.50
N PRO A 197 26.23 -31.70 16.23
CA PRO A 197 25.13 -32.63 16.39
C PRO A 197 24.43 -32.98 15.06
N GLU A 198 24.62 -32.18 14.01
CA GLU A 198 23.94 -32.35 12.72
C GLU A 198 24.93 -32.60 11.57
N GLN A 199 25.00 -33.86 11.15
CA GLN A 199 26.02 -34.35 10.19
C GLN A 199 25.92 -33.71 8.80
N TRP A 200 24.71 -33.33 8.37
CA TRP A 200 24.45 -32.75 7.05
C TRP A 200 25.04 -31.34 6.87
N GLN A 201 25.35 -30.64 7.97
CA GLN A 201 25.87 -29.26 7.94
C GLN A 201 27.26 -29.22 7.29
N TRP A 202 28.12 -30.19 7.59
CA TRP A 202 29.52 -30.21 7.11
C TRP A 202 29.69 -30.57 5.64
N GLU A 203 28.74 -31.31 5.06
CA GLU A 203 28.80 -31.69 3.63
C GLU A 203 28.28 -30.57 2.71
N ARG A 204 27.51 -29.62 3.25
CA ARG A 204 26.79 -28.60 2.47
C ARG A 204 27.25 -27.17 2.75
N TRP A 205 27.97 -26.93 3.84
CA TRP A 205 28.44 -25.59 4.15
C TRP A 205 29.66 -25.21 3.30
N PRO A 206 29.61 -24.07 2.60
CA PRO A 206 30.76 -23.57 1.84
C PRO A 206 31.81 -23.00 2.81
N ILE A 207 32.66 -23.87 3.36
CA ILE A 207 33.76 -23.45 4.25
C ILE A 207 34.97 -23.10 3.39
N GLN A 208 35.51 -21.90 3.58
CA GLN A 208 36.78 -21.47 3.02
C GLN A 208 37.84 -21.43 4.12
N TRP A 209 39.04 -21.89 3.81
CA TRP A 209 40.18 -21.84 4.72
C TRP A 209 41.17 -20.83 4.20
N ALA A 210 41.65 -19.98 5.11
CA ALA A 210 42.68 -19.01 4.81
C ALA A 210 43.61 -18.86 6.02
N TYR A 211 44.81 -18.35 5.77
CA TYR A 211 45.76 -17.99 6.81
C TYR A 211 46.25 -16.56 6.59
N TRP A 212 46.55 -15.87 7.68
CA TRP A 212 46.98 -14.48 7.63
C TRP A 212 48.48 -14.38 7.32
N ARG A 213 48.84 -13.48 6.40
CA ARG A 213 50.21 -12.97 6.21
C ARG A 213 50.20 -11.45 6.37
N GLU A 214 51.38 -10.84 6.48
CA GLU A 214 51.56 -9.38 6.66
C GLU A 214 50.72 -8.54 5.66
N ASP A 215 50.51 -9.04 4.45
CA ASP A 215 49.78 -8.36 3.38
C ASP A 215 48.31 -8.81 3.19
N GLY A 216 47.78 -9.70 4.04
CA GLY A 216 46.39 -10.14 4.00
C GLY A 216 46.15 -11.66 4.11
N TRP A 217 44.88 -12.05 4.05
CA TRP A 217 44.43 -13.45 4.04
C TRP A 217 44.78 -14.15 2.73
N GLN A 218 45.45 -15.29 2.81
CA GLN A 218 45.79 -16.14 1.67
C GLN A 218 44.99 -17.45 1.75
N PRO A 219 44.44 -17.95 0.62
CA PRO A 219 43.71 -19.21 0.62
C PRO A 219 44.62 -20.37 1.05
N LEU A 220 44.08 -21.24 1.89
CA LEU A 220 44.75 -22.42 2.40
C LEU A 220 44.08 -23.66 1.79
N THR A 221 44.87 -24.47 1.08
CA THR A 221 44.39 -25.77 0.59
C THR A 221 44.38 -26.76 1.75
N VAL A 222 43.21 -27.30 2.08
CA VAL A 222 43.04 -28.24 3.17
C VAL A 222 42.56 -29.59 2.65
N THR A 223 42.90 -30.67 3.36
CA THR A 223 42.26 -31.97 3.14
C THR A 223 41.26 -32.21 4.27
N SER A 224 39.99 -32.32 3.91
CA SER A 224 38.92 -32.61 4.87
C SER A 224 38.28 -33.96 4.62
N GLN A 225 37.97 -34.67 5.70
CA GLN A 225 37.20 -35.92 5.64
C GLN A 225 36.20 -35.99 6.79
N TYR A 226 35.02 -36.54 6.52
CA TYR A 226 34.06 -36.87 7.56
C TYR A 226 34.36 -38.25 8.15
N VAL A 227 34.40 -38.34 9.48
CA VAL A 227 34.69 -39.57 10.24
C VAL A 227 33.45 -39.98 11.02
N THR A 228 32.80 -41.06 10.57
CA THR A 228 31.47 -41.52 11.01
C THR A 228 31.37 -41.86 12.50
N ALA A 229 32.48 -42.20 13.16
CA ALA A 229 32.58 -42.38 14.60
C ALA A 229 33.89 -41.74 15.09
N PRO A 230 33.87 -40.65 15.87
CA PRO A 230 32.77 -40.16 16.72
C PRO A 230 31.77 -39.18 16.08
N GLY A 231 31.66 -39.11 14.75
CA GLY A 231 30.84 -38.09 14.08
C GLY A 231 31.57 -36.74 14.04
N GLN A 232 32.80 -36.78 13.54
CA GLN A 232 33.71 -35.64 13.49
C GLN A 232 34.01 -35.27 12.05
N TRP A 233 34.06 -33.97 11.78
CA TRP A 233 34.67 -33.48 10.55
C TRP A 233 36.12 -33.14 10.84
N GLN A 234 37.03 -33.86 10.18
CA GLN A 234 38.46 -33.73 10.40
C GLN A 234 39.07 -32.94 9.24
N VAL A 235 39.68 -31.80 9.57
CA VAL A 235 40.44 -30.98 8.63
C VAL A 235 41.92 -31.12 8.94
N THR A 236 42.69 -31.38 7.89
CA THR A 236 44.15 -31.43 7.95
C THR A 236 44.69 -30.29 7.12
N ILE A 237 45.46 -29.42 7.77
CA ILE A 237 46.16 -28.27 7.19
C ILE A 237 47.67 -28.46 7.24
#